data_AF-A0A2W5KSY6-F1
#
_entry.id   AF-A0A2W5KSY6-F1
#
_cell.length_a   1.000
_cell.length_b   1.000
_cell.length_c   1.000
_cell.angle_alpha   90.00
_cell.angle_beta   90.00
_cell.angle_gamma   90.00
#
_symmetry.space_group_name_H-M   'P 1'
#
loop_
_entity.id
_entity.type
_entity.pdbx_description
1 polymer ?
#
loop_
_entity_poly.entity_id
_entity_poly.type
_entity_poly.pdbx_seq_one_letter_code
_entity_poly.pdbx_strand_id
1 'polypeptide(L)' 'KLRLRGEAMVRDIADVDMAAASHALDAAGQDIKQAVLVAMGVATNEAHRLLEIHGENLSDAMRAVQRGG' A
#
# COMPACT_ATOMS: atom_id res chain seq x y z
N LYS A 1 -3.76 16.77 -9.21
CA LYS A 1 -2.29 16.84 -8.99
C LYS A 1 -1.83 15.98 -7.82
N LEU A 2 -2.47 16.05 -6.64
CA LEU A 2 -2.11 15.22 -5.48
C LEU A 2 -2.31 13.72 -5.73
N ARG A 3 -3.45 13.34 -6.34
CA ARG A 3 -3.76 11.93 -6.68
C ARG A 3 -2.71 11.27 -7.57
N LEU A 4 -2.38 11.87 -8.71
CA LEU A 4 -1.34 11.37 -9.63
C LEU A 4 0.03 11.16 -8.95
N ARG A 5 0.38 12.02 -7.99
CA ARG A 5 1.60 11.84 -7.20
C ARG A 5 1.48 10.63 -6.26
N GLY A 6 0.33 10.46 -5.62
CA GLY A 6 0.02 9.30 -4.79
C GLY A 6 0.13 7.99 -5.58
N GLU A 7 -0.51 7.93 -6.74
CA GLU A 7 -0.45 6.79 -7.66
C GLU A 7 0.99 6.48 -8.10
N ALA A 8 1.77 7.51 -8.46
CA ALA A 8 3.18 7.34 -8.81
C ALA A 8 4.01 6.79 -7.63
N MET A 9 3.77 7.27 -6.40
CA MET A 9 4.46 6.75 -5.22
C MET A 9 4.10 5.28 -4.95
N VAL A 10 2.82 4.91 -5.06
CA VAL A 10 2.37 3.52 -4.87
C VAL A 10 2.98 2.61 -5.95
N ARG A 11 2.96 3.06 -7.21
CA ARG A 11 3.61 2.37 -8.35
C ARG A 11 5.08 2.08 -8.05
N ASP A 12 5.82 3.12 -7.68
CA ASP A 12 7.28 3.04 -7.51
C ASP A 12 7.68 2.19 -6.29
N ILE A 13 6.88 2.19 -5.21
CA ILE A 13 7.18 1.44 -3.99
C ILE A 13 6.76 -0.04 -4.11
N ALA A 14 5.58 -0.31 -4.69
CA ALA A 14 5.03 -1.66 -4.81
C ALA A 14 5.47 -2.38 -6.11
N ASP A 15 6.17 -1.69 -7.01
CA ASP A 15 6.62 -2.19 -8.32
C ASP A 15 5.46 -2.76 -9.17
N VAL A 16 4.37 -2.00 -9.25
CA VAL A 16 3.16 -2.34 -10.02
C VAL A 16 2.94 -1.37 -11.17
N ASP A 17 1.94 -1.60 -12.03
CA ASP A 17 1.56 -0.60 -13.03
C ASP A 17 0.70 0.53 -12.44
N MET A 18 0.48 1.59 -13.23
CA MET A 18 -0.32 2.75 -12.80
C MET A 18 -1.80 2.40 -12.55
N ALA A 19 -2.37 1.41 -13.23
CA ALA A 19 -3.75 1.03 -13.05
C ALA A 19 -3.94 0.34 -11.69
N ALA A 20 -3.07 -0.62 -11.37
CA ALA A 20 -3.01 -1.28 -10.07
C ALA A 20 -2.78 -0.27 -8.93
N ALA A 21 -1.85 0.67 -9.11
CA ALA A 21 -1.61 1.73 -8.14
C ALA A 21 -2.84 2.63 -7.91
N SER A 22 -3.56 3.00 -8.97
CA SER A 22 -4.80 3.79 -8.88
C SER A 22 -5.90 3.03 -8.15
N HIS A 23 -6.11 1.75 -8.50
CA HIS A 23 -7.08 0.88 -7.81
C HIS A 23 -6.76 0.71 -6.32
N ALA A 24 -5.49 0.49 -5.97
CA ALA A 24 -5.07 0.34 -4.59
C ALA A 24 -5.27 1.63 -3.79
N LEU A 25 -4.97 2.79 -4.39
CA LEU A 25 -5.15 4.09 -3.76
C LEU A 25 -6.63 4.42 -3.50
N ASP A 26 -7.50 4.05 -4.44
CA ASP A 26 -8.95 4.20 -4.28
C ASP A 26 -9.48 3.25 -3.18
N ALA A 27 -9.03 2.00 -3.15
CA ALA A 27 -9.41 1.02 -2.12
C ALA A 27 -8.91 1.39 -0.71
N ALA A 28 -7.79 2.12 -0.62
CA ALA A 28 -7.19 2.59 0.62
C ALA A 28 -7.69 3.99 1.06
N GLY A 29 -8.72 4.54 0.41
CA GLY A 29 -9.25 5.86 0.79
C GLY A 29 -8.23 7.00 0.66
N GLN A 30 -7.30 6.89 -0.30
CA GLN A 30 -6.17 7.81 -0.53
C GLN A 30 -5.02 7.72 0.49
N ASP A 31 -4.98 6.73 1.38
CA ASP A 31 -3.80 6.46 2.22
C ASP A 31 -2.70 5.77 1.41
N ILE A 32 -1.53 6.41 1.30
CA ILE A 32 -0.40 5.90 0.50
C ILE A 32 0.17 4.61 1.09
N LYS A 33 0.32 4.49 2.42
CA LYS A 33 0.95 3.33 3.03
C LYS A 33 0.06 2.11 2.90
N GLN A 34 -1.23 2.29 3.17
CA GLN A 34 -2.21 1.22 3.01
C GLN A 34 -2.33 0.82 1.54
N ALA A 35 -2.34 1.79 0.62
CA ALA A 35 -2.36 1.53 -0.82
C ALA A 35 -1.15 0.72 -1.30
N VAL A 36 0.05 0.97 -0.77
CA VAL A 36 1.24 0.16 -1.09
C VAL A 36 1.03 -1.30 -0.70
N LEU A 37 0.53 -1.57 0.50
CA LEU A 37 0.28 -2.95 0.95
C LEU A 37 -0.84 -3.61 0.13
N VAL A 38 -1.90 -2.86 -0.22
CA VAL A 38 -2.96 -3.35 -1.09
C VAL A 38 -2.45 -3.68 -2.50
N ALA A 39 -1.59 -2.83 -3.06
CA ALA A 39 -0.95 -3.07 -4.36
C ALA A 39 -0.03 -4.30 -4.33
N MET A 40 0.58 -4.61 -3.18
CA MET A 40 1.34 -5.85 -2.95
C MET A 40 0.45 -7.10 -2.79
N GLY A 41 -0.88 -6.96 -2.91
CA GLY A 41 -1.84 -8.08 -2.86
C GLY A 41 -2.49 -8.31 -1.48
N VAL A 42 -2.25 -7.43 -0.51
CA VAL A 42 -2.86 -7.53 0.83
C VAL A 42 -4.29 -7.01 0.80
N ALA A 43 -5.21 -7.67 1.50
CA ALA A 43 -6.56 -7.13 1.66
C ALA A 43 -6.56 -5.81 2.45
N THR A 44 -7.41 -4.85 2.09
CA THR A 44 -7.47 -3.51 2.70
C THR A 44 -7.51 -3.52 4.25
N ASN A 45 -8.32 -4.42 4.83
CA ASN A 45 -8.44 -4.54 6.29
C ASN A 45 -7.15 -5.08 6.95
N GLU A 46 -6.47 -6.00 6.28
CA GLU A 46 -5.21 -6.56 6.79
C GLU A 46 -4.06 -5.56 6.61
N ALA A 47 -4.05 -4.81 5.51
CA ALA A 47 -3.11 -3.71 5.32
C ALA A 47 -3.22 -2.66 6.43
N HIS A 48 -4.45 -2.28 6.83
CA HIS A 48 -4.69 -1.39 7.97
C HIS A 48 -4.14 -1.97 9.27
N ARG A 49 -4.48 -3.22 9.57
CA ARG A 49 -4.01 -3.90 10.79
C ARG A 49 -2.48 -4.00 10.85
N LEU A 50 -1.83 -4.33 9.74
CA LEU A 50 -0.37 -4.40 9.66
C LEU A 50 0.27 -3.04 9.97
N LEU A 51 -0.28 -1.96 9.43
CA LEU A 51 0.19 -0.62 9.75
C LEU A 51 0.01 -0.28 11.23
N GLU A 52 -1.15 -0.56 11.82
CA GLU A 52 -1.40 -0.33 13.25
C GLU A 52 -0.41 -1.10 14.14
N ILE A 53 -0.21 -2.40 13.88
CA ILE A 53 0.69 -3.26 14.66
C ILE A 53 2.15 -2.79 14.56
N HIS A 54 2.56 -2.29 13.39
CA HIS A 54 3.90 -1.79 13.15
C HIS A 54 4.05 -0.28 13.41
N GLY A 55 3.09 0.36 14.08
CA GLY A 55 3.16 1.76 14.46
C GLY A 55 3.29 2.68 13.25
N GLU A 56 2.50 2.43 12.21
CA GLU A 56 2.44 3.20 10.97
C GLU A 56 3.76 3.15 10.15
N ASN A 57 4.66 2.21 10.44
CA ASN A 57 5.90 2.00 9.72
C ASN A 57 5.70 1.10 8.49
N LEU A 58 5.68 1.73 7.30
CA LEU A 58 5.50 1.04 6.03
C LEU A 58 6.59 -0.01 5.76
N SER A 59 7.85 0.28 6.06
CA SER A 59 8.95 -0.66 5.79
C SER A 59 8.83 -1.94 6.61
N ASP A 60 8.44 -1.84 7.88
CA ASP A 60 8.23 -3.01 8.73
C ASP A 60 6.97 -3.79 8.33
N ALA A 61 5.88 -3.09 7.98
CA ALA A 61 4.68 -3.73 7.44
C ALA A 61 4.97 -4.48 6.13
N MET A 62 5.71 -3.90 5.17
CA MET A 62 6.11 -4.56 3.93
C MET A 62 6.96 -5.81 4.19
N ARG A 63 7.87 -5.76 5.17
CA ARG A 63 8.66 -6.93 5.59
C ARG A 63 7.79 -8.03 6.20
N ALA A 64 6.73 -7.67 6.93
CA ALA A 64 5.80 -8.65 7.47
C ALA A 64 5.03 -9.38 6.35
N VAL A 65 4.60 -8.65 5.30
CA VAL A 65 3.96 -9.25 4.11
C VAL A 65 4.88 -10.25 3.42
N GLN A 66 6.16 -9.91 3.23
CA GLN A 66 7.13 -10.79 2.55
C GLN A 66 7.54 -12.02 3.35
N ARG A 67 7.39 -12.01 4.69
CA ARG A 67 7.70 -13.17 5.54
C ARG A 67 6.49 -14.06 5.85
N GLY A 68 5.28 -13.54 5.65
CA GLY A 68 4.03 -14.24 5.95
C GLY A 68 3.31 -14.87 4.75
N GLY A 69 3.93 -14.82 3.56
CA GLY A 69 3.43 -15.43 2.32
C GLY A 69 3.94 -16.85 2.09
#